data_AF-C9ZFL4-F1
#
_entry.id   AF-C9ZFL4-F1
#
_cell.length_a   1.000
_cell.length_b   1.000
_cell.length_c   1.000
_cell.angle_alpha   90.00
_cell.angle_beta   90.00
_cell.angle_gamma   90.00
#
_symmetry.space_group_name_H-M   'P 1'
#
loop_
_entity.id
_entity.type
_entity.pdbx_description
1 polymer ?
#
loop_
_entity_poly.entity_id
_entity_poly.type
_entity_poly.pdbx_seq_one_letter_code
_entity_poly.pdbx_strand_id
1 'polypeptide(L)'
;MAEYWRGEITLRKLRVLVEGLPPTGAVARAAAGHALGYGDFRMADMVDLMGQLVTDFRNANRAEKSPPQQYPEPVWRPEPKSAQKKRKNKARKEATEARSGYLRIVAQVTPQYAEKG
;
A
#
# COMPACT_ATOMS: atom_id res chain seq x y z
N MET A 1 32.57 -10.36 3.93
CA MET A 1 32.40 -9.77 5.28
C MET A 1 33.46 -10.26 6.24
N ALA A 2 33.68 -11.58 6.38
CA ALA A 2 34.70 -12.12 7.30
C ALA A 2 36.12 -11.60 7.03
N GLU A 3 36.50 -11.40 5.77
CA GLU A 3 37.81 -10.84 5.38
C GLU A 3 38.04 -9.40 5.88
N TYR A 4 36.99 -8.57 5.92
CA TYR A 4 37.11 -7.20 6.47
C TYR A 4 37.34 -7.25 7.98
N TRP A 5 36.61 -8.12 8.68
CA TRP A 5 36.77 -8.33 10.12
C TRP A 5 38.14 -8.92 10.50
N ARG A 6 38.76 -9.67 9.59
CA ARG A 6 40.15 -10.15 9.74
C ARG A 6 41.22 -9.13 9.31
N GLY A 7 40.82 -7.97 8.79
CA GLY A 7 41.75 -6.94 8.30
C GLY A 7 42.39 -7.24 6.93
N GLU A 8 41.93 -8.26 6.22
CA GLU A 8 42.49 -8.71 4.93
C GLU A 8 42.08 -7.80 3.77
N ILE A 9 41.01 -7.02 3.93
CA ILE A 9 40.53 -6.06 2.93
C ILE A 9 40.25 -4.69 3.57
N THR A 10 40.52 -3.63 2.82
CA THR A 10 40.27 -2.25 3.25
C THR A 10 38.80 -1.85 3.06
N LEU A 11 38.35 -0.81 3.78
CA LEU A 11 37.03 -0.20 3.57
C LEU A 11 36.79 0.24 2.12
N ARG A 12 37.82 0.75 1.44
CA ARG A 12 37.73 1.13 0.03
C ARG A 12 37.42 -0.09 -0.86
N LYS A 13 38.04 -1.24 -0.59
CA LYS A 13 37.79 -2.48 -1.32
C LYS A 13 36.41 -3.07 -0.99
N LEU A 14 36.02 -3.04 0.28
CA LEU A 14 34.69 -3.46 0.72
C LEU A 14 33.59 -2.64 0.03
N ARG A 15 33.77 -1.31 -0.09
CA ARG A 15 32.84 -0.42 -0.77
C ARG A 15 32.62 -0.81 -2.23
N VAL A 16 33.69 -1.06 -2.98
CA VAL A 16 33.60 -1.49 -4.40
C VAL A 16 32.82 -2.80 -4.54
N LEU A 17 33.05 -3.74 -3.62
CA LEU A 17 32.34 -5.03 -3.62
C LEU A 17 30.84 -4.88 -3.34
N VAL A 18 30.43 -3.87 -2.58
CA VAL A 18 29.01 -3.58 -2.31
C VAL A 18 28.36 -2.79 -3.45
N GLU A 19 29.07 -1.80 -4.01
CA GLU A 19 28.58 -0.98 -5.13
C GLU A 19 28.37 -1.79 -6.41
N GLY A 20 29.16 -2.85 -6.62
CA GLY A 20 29.02 -3.75 -7.77
C GLY A 20 28.00 -4.88 -7.61
N LEU A 21 27.25 -4.94 -6.49
CA LEU A 21 26.28 -6.02 -6.29
C LEU A 21 25.12 -5.90 -7.29
N PRO A 22 24.62 -7.04 -7.81
CA PRO A 22 23.45 -7.02 -8.66
C PRO A 22 22.23 -6.49 -7.89
N PRO A 23 21.34 -5.72 -8.56
CA PRO A 23 20.15 -5.13 -7.93
C PRO A 23 19.14 -6.18 -7.43
N THR A 24 19.28 -7.43 -7.85
CA THR A 24 18.46 -8.58 -7.42
C THR A 24 19.15 -9.44 -6.34
N GLY A 25 20.35 -9.04 -5.89
CA GLY A 25 21.12 -9.77 -4.90
C GLY A 25 20.45 -9.86 -3.52
N ALA A 26 20.95 -10.77 -2.67
CA ALA A 26 20.41 -10.97 -1.32
C ALA A 26 20.39 -9.69 -0.46
N VAL A 27 21.42 -8.83 -0.61
CA VAL A 27 21.52 -7.54 0.08
C VAL A 27 20.41 -6.58 -0.35
N ALA A 28 20.17 -6.47 -1.67
CA ALA A 28 19.13 -5.59 -2.20
C ALA A 28 17.73 -6.04 -1.76
N ARG A 29 17.46 -7.36 -1.75
CA ARG A 29 16.19 -7.93 -1.25
C ARG A 29 16.00 -7.70 0.24
N ALA A 30 17.05 -7.86 1.04
CA ALA A 30 17.01 -7.58 2.48
C ALA A 30 16.72 -6.09 2.75
N ALA A 31 17.32 -5.18 1.98
CA ALA A 31 17.07 -3.74 2.11
C ALA A 31 15.65 -3.34 1.66
N ALA A 32 15.12 -3.94 0.60
CA ALA A 32 13.77 -3.70 0.12
C ALA A 32 12.68 -4.31 1.03
N GLY A 33 13.03 -5.33 1.82
CA GLY A 33 12.08 -6.08 2.65
C GLY A 33 11.20 -7.05 1.86
N HIS A 34 11.48 -7.26 0.57
CA HIS A 34 10.80 -8.20 -0.29
C HIS A 34 11.71 -8.68 -1.43
N ALA A 35 11.35 -9.82 -2.04
CA ALA A 35 12.10 -10.40 -3.15
C ALA A 35 11.61 -9.93 -4.55
N LEU A 36 10.46 -9.25 -4.61
CA LEU A 36 9.84 -8.84 -5.87
C LEU A 36 10.68 -7.83 -6.64
N GLY A 37 10.88 -8.08 -7.93
CA GLY A 37 11.50 -7.18 -8.88
C GLY A 37 10.46 -6.42 -9.72
N TYR A 38 10.95 -5.54 -10.60
CA TYR A 38 10.09 -4.71 -11.45
C TYR A 38 9.12 -5.51 -12.34
N GLY A 39 9.59 -6.64 -12.90
CA GLY A 39 8.75 -7.52 -13.71
C GLY A 39 7.57 -8.11 -12.93
N ASP A 40 7.77 -8.44 -11.65
CA ASP A 40 6.71 -8.98 -10.80
C ASP A 40 5.62 -7.94 -10.54
N PHE A 41 6.02 -6.68 -10.27
CA PHE A 41 5.08 -5.57 -10.12
C PHE A 41 4.30 -5.31 -11.41
N ARG A 42 4.98 -5.32 -12.56
CA ARG A 42 4.35 -5.13 -13.87
C ARG A 42 3.32 -6.22 -14.16
N MET A 43 3.64 -7.48 -13.84
CA MET A 43 2.71 -8.60 -14.01
C MET A 43 1.53 -8.51 -13.04
N ALA A 44 1.78 -8.16 -11.78
CA ALA A 44 0.71 -7.96 -10.81
C ALA A 44 -0.27 -6.86 -11.27
N ASP A 45 0.24 -5.75 -11.84
CA ASP A 45 -0.61 -4.70 -12.40
C ASP A 45 -1.44 -5.19 -13.59
N MET A 46 -0.86 -6.01 -14.47
CA MET A 46 -1.59 -6.61 -15.58
C MET A 46 -2.70 -7.54 -15.11
N VAL A 47 -2.41 -8.40 -14.13
CA VAL A 47 -3.40 -9.35 -13.55
C VAL A 47 -4.57 -8.58 -12.94
N ASP A 48 -4.29 -7.53 -12.17
CA ASP A 48 -5.34 -6.73 -11.53
C ASP A 48 -6.19 -5.97 -12.53
N LEU A 49 -5.56 -5.33 -13.53
CA LEU A 49 -6.27 -4.62 -14.59
C LEU A 49 -7.14 -5.59 -15.40
N MET A 50 -6.66 -6.79 -15.68
CA MET A 50 -7.46 -7.79 -16.37
C MET A 50 -8.64 -8.28 -15.53
N GLY A 51 -8.44 -8.50 -14.23
CA GLY A 51 -9.52 -8.85 -13.31
C GLY A 51 -10.60 -7.76 -13.24
N GLN A 52 -10.18 -6.50 -13.19
CA GLN A 52 -11.10 -5.35 -13.24
C GLN A 52 -11.86 -5.30 -14.56
N LEU A 53 -11.16 -5.38 -15.70
CA LEU A 53 -11.79 -5.32 -17.02
C LEU A 53 -12.84 -6.42 -17.22
N VAL A 54 -12.54 -7.64 -16.80
CA VAL A 54 -13.49 -8.76 -16.88
C VAL A 54 -14.72 -8.50 -16.00
N THR A 55 -14.51 -7.92 -14.81
CA THR A 55 -15.61 -7.59 -13.90
C THR A 55 -16.45 -6.44 -14.43
N ASP A 56 -15.84 -5.40 -14.98
CA ASP A 56 -16.51 -4.29 -15.65
C ASP A 56 -17.36 -4.79 -16.81
N PHE A 57 -16.79 -5.65 -17.66
CA PHE A 57 -17.50 -6.23 -18.79
C PHE A 57 -18.72 -7.04 -18.33
N ARG A 58 -18.58 -7.88 -17.30
CA ARG A 58 -19.68 -8.67 -16.74
C ARG A 58 -20.75 -7.79 -16.11
N ASN A 59 -20.34 -6.74 -15.39
CA ASN A 59 -21.27 -5.80 -14.76
C ASN A 59 -22.01 -4.95 -15.78
N ALA A 60 -21.35 -4.55 -16.88
CA ALA A 60 -21.98 -3.81 -17.98
C ALA A 60 -23.01 -4.67 -18.75
N ASN A 61 -22.75 -5.98 -18.88
CA ASN A 61 -23.64 -6.93 -19.57
C ASN A 61 -24.56 -7.69 -18.61
N ARG A 62 -24.71 -7.21 -17.38
CA ARG A 62 -25.54 -7.82 -16.35
C ARG A 62 -27.02 -7.57 -16.65
N ALA A 63 -27.88 -8.54 -16.33
CA ALA A 63 -29.32 -8.28 -16.25
C ALA A 63 -29.63 -7.20 -15.18
N GLU A 64 -30.62 -6.36 -15.45
CA GLU A 64 -30.93 -5.17 -14.63
C GLU A 64 -31.11 -5.50 -13.14
N LYS A 65 -31.81 -6.60 -12.85
CA LYS A 65 -32.16 -7.03 -11.48
C LYS A 65 -31.12 -7.88 -10.77
N SER A 66 -30.07 -8.35 -11.47
CA SER A 66 -29.04 -9.15 -10.82
C SER A 66 -28.15 -8.27 -9.94
N PRO A 67 -27.54 -8.78 -8.86
CA PRO A 67 -26.59 -7.98 -8.08
C PRO A 67 -25.29 -7.75 -8.87
N PRO A 68 -24.58 -6.62 -8.67
CA PRO A 68 -23.30 -6.37 -9.31
C PRO A 68 -22.25 -7.36 -8.78
N GLN A 69 -21.42 -7.87 -9.68
CA GLN A 69 -20.28 -8.69 -9.31
C GLN A 69 -19.26 -7.81 -8.58
N GLN A 70 -18.79 -8.31 -7.43
CA GLN A 70 -17.76 -7.67 -6.65
C GLN A 70 -16.42 -7.70 -7.40
N TYR A 71 -15.69 -6.58 -7.33
CA TYR A 71 -14.34 -6.50 -7.90
C TYR A 71 -13.38 -7.44 -7.18
N PRO A 72 -12.48 -8.11 -7.93
CA PRO A 72 -11.47 -8.95 -7.33
C PRO A 72 -10.52 -8.12 -6.46
N GLU A 73 -10.02 -8.73 -5.40
CA GLU A 73 -8.98 -8.10 -4.59
C GLU A 73 -7.66 -8.02 -5.39
N PRO A 74 -6.94 -6.89 -5.30
CA PRO A 74 -5.65 -6.78 -5.96
C PRO A 74 -4.63 -7.80 -5.45
N VAL A 75 -3.74 -8.24 -6.33
CA VAL A 75 -2.59 -9.08 -5.94
C VAL A 75 -1.79 -8.38 -4.85
N TRP A 76 -1.37 -9.15 -3.84
CA TRP A 76 -0.58 -8.62 -2.74
C TRP A 76 0.71 -7.96 -3.25
N ARG A 77 0.97 -6.73 -2.77
CA ARG A 77 2.14 -5.94 -3.10
C ARG A 77 2.66 -5.21 -1.85
N PRO A 78 3.99 -5.09 -1.67
CA PRO A 78 4.59 -4.18 -0.71
C PRO A 78 4.03 -2.77 -0.90
N GLU A 79 3.42 -2.21 0.15
CA GLU A 79 2.79 -0.90 0.05
C GLU A 79 3.87 0.20 0.02
N PRO A 80 3.90 1.09 -0.99
CA PRO A 80 4.85 2.18 -1.00
C PRO A 80 4.57 3.12 0.19
N LYS A 81 5.62 3.65 0.80
CA LYS A 81 5.50 4.56 1.98
C LYS A 81 4.55 5.73 1.74
N SER A 82 4.42 6.20 0.49
CA SER A 82 3.49 7.24 0.09
C SER A 82 2.02 6.81 0.18
N ALA A 83 1.69 5.56 -0.19
CA ALA A 83 0.35 5.00 -0.07
C ALA A 83 -0.05 4.82 1.40
N GLN A 84 0.89 4.35 2.24
CA GLN A 84 0.67 4.22 3.67
C GLN A 84 0.32 5.58 4.32
N LYS A 85 1.03 6.65 3.92
CA LYS A 85 0.73 8.02 4.36
C LYS A 85 -0.65 8.50 3.90
N LYS A 86 -1.03 8.21 2.66
CA LYS A 86 -2.37 8.54 2.12
C LYS A 86 -3.48 7.82 2.90
N ARG A 87 -3.32 6.52 3.19
CA ARG A 87 -4.28 5.74 4.01
C ARG A 87 -4.44 6.33 5.41
N LYS A 88 -3.34 6.65 6.09
CA LYS A 88 -3.39 7.32 7.41
C LYS A 88 -4.12 8.67 7.35
N ASN A 89 -3.86 9.46 6.32
CA ASN A 89 -4.55 10.74 6.13
C ASN A 89 -6.05 10.56 5.86
N LYS A 90 -6.42 9.57 5.04
CA LYS A 90 -7.82 9.24 4.77
C LYS A 90 -8.55 8.81 6.05
N ALA A 91 -7.97 7.88 6.81
CA ALA A 91 -8.52 7.44 8.09
C ALA A 91 -8.68 8.61 9.07
N ARG A 92 -7.74 9.55 9.10
CA ARG A 92 -7.84 10.76 9.94
C ARG A 92 -9.00 11.68 9.51
N LYS A 93 -9.23 11.83 8.20
CA LYS A 93 -10.38 12.59 7.68
C LYS A 93 -11.69 11.91 8.04
N GLU A 94 -11.81 10.61 7.77
CA GLU A 94 -12.99 9.81 8.11
C GLU A 94 -13.31 9.88 9.62
N ALA A 95 -12.29 9.81 10.49
CA ALA A 95 -12.46 9.97 11.93
C ALA A 95 -12.92 11.39 12.33
N THR A 96 -12.45 12.42 11.62
CA THR A 96 -12.85 13.82 11.86
C THR A 96 -14.30 14.05 11.43
N GLU A 97 -14.69 13.50 10.28
CA GLU A 97 -16.07 13.53 9.76
C GLU A 97 -17.03 12.75 10.65
N ALA A 98 -16.63 11.58 11.15
CA ALA A 98 -17.42 10.81 12.10
C ALA A 98 -17.65 11.60 13.40
N ARG A 99 -16.60 12.26 13.92
CA ARG A 99 -16.71 13.10 15.12
C ARG A 99 -17.62 14.31 14.89
N SER A 100 -17.52 15.00 13.76
CA SER A 100 -18.38 16.14 13.46
C SER A 100 -19.83 15.71 13.23
N GLY A 101 -20.06 14.58 12.56
CA GLY A 101 -21.38 13.97 12.41
C GLY A 101 -22.01 13.62 13.76
N TYR A 102 -21.24 12.98 14.66
CA TYR A 102 -21.68 12.68 16.01
C TYR A 102 -22.06 13.94 16.81
N LEU A 103 -21.21 14.97 16.79
CA LEU A 103 -21.49 16.23 17.48
C LEU A 103 -22.75 16.91 16.93
N ARG A 104 -23.00 16.82 15.61
CA ARG A 104 -24.21 17.35 14.98
C ARG A 104 -25.47 16.64 15.48
N ILE A 105 -25.42 15.31 15.59
CA ILE A 105 -26.54 14.51 16.12
C ILE A 105 -26.78 14.87 17.60
N VAL A 106 -25.72 14.95 18.40
CA VAL A 106 -25.82 15.31 19.83
C VAL A 106 -26.40 16.72 20.01
N ALA A 107 -26.01 17.69 19.18
CA ALA A 107 -26.56 19.04 19.22
C ALA A 107 -28.06 19.08 18.89
N GLN A 108 -28.52 18.22 17.98
CA GLN A 108 -29.94 18.11 17.63
C GLN A 108 -30.77 17.44 18.75
N VAL A 109 -30.21 16.45 19.44
CA VAL A 109 -30.92 15.67 20.47
C VAL A 109 -30.84 16.32 21.87
N THR A 110 -29.76 17.05 22.15
CA THR A 110 -29.50 17.67 23.46
C THR A 110 -29.04 19.15 23.34
N PRO A 111 -29.91 20.04 22.82
CA PRO A 111 -29.56 21.44 22.58
C PRO A 111 -29.15 22.20 23.86
N GLN A 112 -29.68 21.80 25.02
CA GLN A 112 -29.42 22.42 26.32
C GLN A 112 -28.02 22.16 26.92
N TYR A 113 -27.17 21.36 26.26
CA TYR A 113 -25.75 21.20 26.60
C TYR A 113 -24.79 21.73 25.52
N ALA A 114 -25.30 22.33 24.43
CA ALA A 114 -24.48 22.76 23.29
C ALA A 114 -23.66 24.04 23.54
N GLU A 115 -24.03 24.88 24.51
CA GLU A 115 -23.42 26.21 24.73
C GLU A 115 -22.32 26.26 25.81
N LYS A 116 -21.96 25.13 26.45
CA LYS A 116 -20.99 25.12 27.57
C LYS A 116 -19.63 24.44 27.26
N GLY A 117 -19.30 24.21 25.98
CA GLY A 117 -18.06 23.54 25.56
C GLY A 117 -17.17 24.43 24.70
#